data_AF-A0A4P6JL07-F1
#
_entry.id   AF-A0A4P6JL07-F1
#
_cell.length_a   1.000
_cell.length_b   1.000
_cell.length_c   1.000
_cell.angle_alpha   90.00
_cell.angle_beta   90.00
_cell.angle_gamma   90.00
#
_symmetry.space_group_name_H-M   'P 1'
#
loop_
_entity.id
_entity.type
_entity.pdbx_description
1 polymer ?
#
loop_
_entity_poly.entity_id
_entity_poly.type
_entity_poly.pdbx_seq_one_letter_code
_entity_poly.pdbx_strand_id
1 'polypeptide(L)'
;MATSQKNDKLVWVHGIGGHAPGYSIAWRDAFNPYLNFPDGAFIEALWSTVFSAPTLFSATLDTPEIVQPSLPLSPTELAEANTLLKSLTTTIQARQSAQASTFTGEWDQAASRAGGLATNVATLAGGTAANAGGALGNVGGIMGQMGKGGSPSKSAMPSLDVTKMVLLPQDTVGEFVEYLVSRRIRTAVKEKLKAQLRQIADGGTINTIIAHSWGTVVAYESLIDLELELPQFHLKHLITLGSPLWMVHQLLDERSGRKPANTDTWINIQAQGDPIGSWLKPGFQVDKDYMVSNYGNTVNPHSSYFLPKNIEVQQNIVAALLLAS
;
A
#
# COMPACT_ATOMS: atom_id res chain seq x y z
N MET A 1 29.92 -12.12 -7.74
CA MET A 1 28.74 -11.80 -6.92
C MET A 1 27.39 -11.97 -7.64
N ALA A 2 27.32 -12.19 -8.97
CA ALA A 2 26.05 -12.30 -9.70
C ALA A 2 25.31 -13.66 -9.61
N THR A 3 25.87 -14.67 -8.93
CA THR A 3 25.29 -16.03 -8.94
C THR A 3 24.35 -16.34 -7.77
N SER A 4 24.35 -15.54 -6.70
CA SER A 4 23.50 -15.78 -5.52
C SER A 4 22.04 -15.38 -5.72
N GLN A 5 21.78 -14.37 -6.55
CA GLN A 5 20.46 -13.76 -6.71
C GLN A 5 19.43 -14.64 -7.44
N LYS A 6 19.89 -15.72 -8.08
CA LYS A 6 19.05 -16.55 -8.96
C LYS A 6 17.96 -17.32 -8.20
N ASN A 7 18.13 -17.48 -6.89
CA ASN A 7 17.19 -18.24 -6.05
C ASN A 7 16.31 -17.35 -5.18
N ASP A 8 16.50 -16.02 -5.24
CA ASP A 8 15.79 -15.10 -4.36
C ASP A 8 14.30 -15.06 -4.71
N LYS A 9 13.45 -15.18 -3.69
CA LYS A 9 12.00 -15.07 -3.81
C LYS A 9 11.49 -13.79 -3.15
N LEU A 10 10.56 -13.13 -3.84
CA LEU A 10 9.87 -11.93 -3.38
C LEU A 10 8.37 -12.23 -3.34
N VAL A 11 7.78 -12.12 -2.16
CA VAL A 11 6.35 -12.34 -1.93
C VAL A 11 5.64 -10.99 -1.82
N TRP A 12 4.67 -10.76 -2.69
CA TRP A 12 3.75 -9.62 -2.63
C TRP A 12 2.55 -9.99 -1.77
N VAL A 13 2.32 -9.21 -0.73
CA VAL A 13 1.20 -9.40 0.21
C VAL A 13 0.29 -8.18 0.13
N HIS A 14 -0.84 -8.31 -0.55
CA HIS A 14 -1.76 -7.21 -0.76
C HIS A 14 -2.80 -7.07 0.36
N GLY A 15 -3.52 -5.96 0.38
CA GLY A 15 -4.65 -5.73 1.29
C GLY A 15 -5.73 -6.80 1.17
N ILE A 16 -6.47 -7.05 2.25
CA ILE A 16 -7.63 -7.96 2.19
C ILE A 16 -8.65 -7.39 1.19
N GLY A 17 -9.09 -8.22 0.25
CA GLY A 17 -9.90 -7.84 -0.89
C GLY A 17 -10.12 -9.00 -1.87
N GLY A 18 -11.21 -8.93 -2.64
CA GLY A 18 -11.53 -9.82 -3.77
C GLY A 18 -10.60 -9.68 -4.98
N HIS A 19 -9.29 -9.67 -4.76
CA HIS A 19 -8.28 -9.54 -5.83
C HIS A 19 -8.18 -10.83 -6.65
N ALA A 20 -8.17 -10.67 -7.97
CA ALA A 20 -7.95 -11.76 -8.92
C ALA A 20 -6.44 -12.03 -9.11
N PRO A 21 -6.05 -13.26 -9.49
CA PRO A 21 -4.67 -13.56 -9.86
C PRO A 21 -4.11 -12.58 -10.91
N GLY A 22 -2.87 -12.15 -10.69
CA GLY A 22 -2.20 -11.15 -11.52
C GLY A 22 -2.40 -9.71 -11.06
N TYR A 23 -3.04 -9.48 -9.90
CA TYR A 23 -3.24 -8.14 -9.33
C TYR A 23 -1.90 -7.39 -9.13
N SER A 24 -0.84 -8.12 -8.77
CA SER A 24 0.50 -7.60 -8.48
C SER A 24 1.35 -7.36 -9.72
N ILE A 25 0.83 -7.55 -10.95
CA ILE A 25 1.57 -7.27 -12.19
C ILE A 25 2.06 -5.82 -12.22
N ALA A 26 1.21 -4.86 -11.86
CA ALA A 26 1.61 -3.46 -11.86
C ALA A 26 2.68 -3.14 -10.80
N TRP A 27 2.67 -3.87 -9.68
CA TRP A 27 3.69 -3.72 -8.64
C TRP A 27 5.02 -4.26 -9.13
N ARG A 28 5.01 -5.46 -9.73
CA ARG A 28 6.20 -6.02 -10.38
C ARG A 28 6.74 -5.06 -11.44
N ASP A 29 5.90 -4.54 -12.32
CA ASP A 29 6.34 -3.65 -13.40
C ASP A 29 6.91 -2.32 -12.87
N ALA A 30 6.51 -1.88 -11.68
CA ALA A 30 7.05 -0.71 -11.01
C ALA A 30 8.42 -0.96 -10.33
N PHE A 31 8.58 -2.11 -9.67
CA PHE A 31 9.79 -2.43 -8.91
C PHE A 31 10.87 -3.14 -9.73
N ASN A 32 10.49 -4.04 -10.63
CA ASN A 32 11.44 -4.91 -11.33
C ASN A 32 12.44 -4.19 -12.25
N PRO A 33 12.18 -2.98 -12.81
CA PRO A 33 13.21 -2.21 -13.51
C PRO A 33 14.47 -1.93 -12.66
N TYR A 34 14.35 -1.94 -11.33
CA TYR A 34 15.47 -1.74 -10.41
C TYR A 34 15.97 -3.03 -9.75
N LEU A 35 15.10 -4.04 -9.62
CA LEU A 35 15.45 -5.33 -8.99
C LEU A 35 16.08 -6.33 -9.96
N ASN A 36 15.67 -6.33 -11.23
CA ASN A 36 16.09 -7.28 -12.26
C ASN A 36 15.89 -8.76 -11.87
N PHE A 37 14.82 -9.06 -11.15
CA PHE A 37 14.45 -10.43 -10.78
C PHE A 37 13.74 -11.14 -11.96
N PRO A 38 13.94 -12.46 -12.12
CA PRO A 38 13.20 -13.24 -13.11
C PRO A 38 11.72 -13.32 -12.73
N ASP A 39 10.82 -13.47 -13.70
CA ASP A 39 9.37 -13.50 -13.45
C ASP A 39 8.95 -14.55 -12.40
N GLY A 40 9.60 -15.72 -12.38
CA GLY A 40 9.33 -16.79 -11.40
C GLY A 40 9.89 -16.54 -9.99
N ALA A 41 10.49 -15.37 -9.73
CA ALA A 41 10.87 -14.93 -8.39
C ALA A 41 9.73 -14.27 -7.62
N PHE A 42 8.70 -13.80 -8.34
CA PHE A 42 7.57 -13.09 -7.74
C PHE A 42 6.45 -14.05 -7.39
N ILE A 43 5.99 -13.97 -6.14
CA ILE A 43 4.91 -14.80 -5.61
C ILE A 43 3.84 -13.85 -5.11
N GLU A 44 2.60 -14.09 -5.50
CA GLU A 44 1.46 -13.27 -5.10
C GLU A 44 0.64 -14.02 -4.04
N ALA A 45 0.39 -13.37 -2.91
CA ALA A 45 -0.48 -13.87 -1.85
C ALA A 45 -1.89 -13.26 -1.99
N LEU A 46 -2.88 -14.11 -2.31
CA LEU A 46 -4.28 -13.73 -2.53
C LEU A 46 -5.21 -14.31 -1.46
N TRP A 47 -6.26 -13.56 -1.13
CA TRP A 47 -7.25 -13.93 -0.10
C TRP A 47 -8.64 -14.20 -0.65
N SER A 48 -8.89 -13.96 -1.94
CA SER A 48 -10.23 -14.04 -2.53
C SER A 48 -10.93 -15.35 -2.20
N THR A 49 -10.21 -16.48 -2.22
CA THR A 49 -10.75 -17.80 -1.84
C THR A 49 -11.22 -17.96 -0.38
N VAL A 50 -10.90 -17.03 0.52
CA VAL A 50 -11.33 -17.05 1.93
C VAL A 50 -12.68 -16.33 2.09
N PHE A 51 -12.86 -15.23 1.36
CA PHE A 51 -14.08 -14.40 1.42
C PHE A 51 -15.12 -14.81 0.36
N SER A 52 -14.70 -15.58 -0.66
CA SER A 52 -15.58 -16.10 -1.72
C SER A 52 -16.50 -17.21 -1.21
N ALA A 53 -17.59 -16.83 -0.58
CA ALA A 53 -18.88 -17.26 -1.08
C ALA A 53 -19.58 -16.05 -1.67
N PRO A 54 -20.49 -16.24 -2.61
CA PRO A 54 -21.49 -15.25 -2.85
C PRO A 54 -22.27 -14.98 -1.55
N THR A 55 -22.09 -13.80 -0.95
CA THR A 55 -23.21 -13.07 -0.35
C THR A 55 -24.16 -12.68 -1.48
N LEU A 56 -24.85 -13.66 -2.05
CA LEU A 56 -26.00 -13.51 -2.94
C LEU A 56 -27.16 -14.19 -2.19
N PHE A 57 -28.34 -13.62 -1.92
CA PHE A 57 -29.17 -12.70 -2.71
C PHE A 57 -29.02 -12.86 -4.23
N SER A 58 -28.88 -14.10 -4.68
CA SER A 58 -29.10 -14.51 -6.07
C SER A 58 -28.81 -16.00 -6.14
N ALA A 59 -29.88 -16.78 -6.32
CA ALA A 59 -29.80 -18.19 -6.61
C ALA A 59 -29.25 -18.40 -8.03
N THR A 60 -28.58 -19.53 -8.23
CA THR A 60 -28.11 -20.15 -9.50
C THR A 60 -26.66 -19.86 -9.92
N LEU A 61 -25.78 -20.87 -9.77
CA LEU A 61 -25.32 -21.73 -10.87
C LEU A 61 -24.31 -22.79 -10.40
N ASP A 62 -24.37 -23.96 -11.04
CA ASP A 62 -23.64 -25.20 -10.76
C ASP A 62 -22.21 -25.22 -11.33
N THR A 63 -21.20 -25.28 -10.47
CA THR A 63 -19.88 -25.88 -10.79
C THR A 63 -19.23 -26.45 -9.52
N PRO A 64 -18.65 -27.67 -9.54
CA PRO A 64 -18.02 -28.29 -8.39
C PRO A 64 -16.53 -27.90 -8.34
N GLU A 65 -16.25 -26.65 -7.99
CA GLU A 65 -14.96 -26.30 -7.41
C GLU A 65 -15.04 -26.54 -5.91
N ILE A 66 -13.93 -26.85 -5.23
CA ILE A 66 -13.89 -26.94 -3.77
C ILE A 66 -14.05 -25.51 -3.22
N VAL A 67 -15.27 -25.00 -3.28
CA VAL A 67 -15.73 -23.77 -2.66
C VAL A 67 -15.72 -24.09 -1.18
N GLN A 68 -14.68 -23.65 -0.47
CA GLN A 68 -14.87 -23.49 0.96
C GLN A 68 -16.00 -22.48 1.10
N PRO A 69 -17.15 -22.86 1.70
CA PRO A 69 -18.20 -21.90 1.94
C PRO A 69 -17.58 -20.74 2.73
N SER A 70 -17.93 -19.51 2.36
CA SER A 70 -17.58 -18.34 3.15
C SER A 70 -17.86 -18.65 4.60
N LEU A 71 -17.01 -18.13 5.49
CA LEU A 71 -17.22 -18.28 6.91
C LEU A 71 -18.14 -17.11 7.30
N PRO A 72 -19.48 -17.28 7.36
CA PRO A 72 -20.33 -16.17 7.76
C PRO A 72 -19.96 -15.75 9.18
N LEU A 73 -19.98 -14.45 9.44
CA LEU A 73 -19.90 -13.95 10.79
C LEU A 73 -21.09 -14.46 11.61
N SER A 74 -20.83 -14.84 12.86
CA SER A 74 -21.89 -15.00 13.85
C SER A 74 -22.59 -13.66 14.13
N PRO A 75 -23.82 -13.66 14.68
CA PRO A 75 -24.51 -12.41 15.02
C PRO A 75 -23.70 -11.48 15.93
N THR A 76 -22.93 -12.04 16.87
CA THR A 76 -22.04 -11.27 17.76
C THR A 76 -20.88 -10.66 16.98
N GLU A 77 -20.18 -11.45 16.16
CA GLU A 77 -19.09 -10.93 15.32
C GLU A 77 -19.60 -9.85 14.35
N LEU A 78 -20.81 -9.99 13.80
CA LEU A 78 -21.40 -8.97 12.93
C LEU A 78 -21.69 -7.65 13.67
N ALA A 79 -22.15 -7.70 14.91
CA ALA A 79 -22.36 -6.51 15.73
C ALA A 79 -21.03 -5.81 16.08
N GLU A 80 -20.01 -6.59 16.42
CA GLU A 80 -18.65 -6.11 16.65
C GLU A 80 -18.04 -5.51 15.38
N ALA A 81 -18.23 -6.18 14.23
CA ALA A 81 -17.77 -5.70 12.92
C ALA A 81 -18.34 -4.32 12.62
N ASN A 82 -19.65 -4.14 12.74
CA ASN A 82 -20.29 -2.84 12.48
C ASN A 82 -19.75 -1.73 13.40
N THR A 83 -19.49 -2.06 14.66
CA THR A 83 -18.92 -1.12 15.64
C THR A 83 -17.50 -0.74 15.26
N LEU A 84 -16.68 -1.73 14.93
CA LEU A 84 -15.28 -1.54 14.55
C LEU A 84 -15.16 -0.78 13.23
N LEU A 85 -15.96 -1.13 12.23
CA LEU A 85 -16.04 -0.44 10.94
C LEU A 85 -16.27 1.06 11.15
N LYS A 86 -17.29 1.42 11.93
CA LYS A 86 -17.58 2.82 12.26
C LYS A 86 -16.39 3.51 12.94
N SER A 87 -15.75 2.85 13.89
CA SER A 87 -14.58 3.38 14.59
C SER A 87 -13.41 3.63 13.63
N LEU A 88 -13.06 2.66 12.79
CA LEU A 88 -11.95 2.79 11.84
C LEU A 88 -12.23 3.87 10.80
N THR A 89 -13.45 3.91 10.24
CA THR A 89 -13.85 4.98 9.30
C THR A 89 -13.72 6.36 9.93
N THR A 90 -14.16 6.52 11.18
CA THR A 90 -14.06 7.79 11.92
C THR A 90 -12.59 8.21 12.11
N THR A 91 -11.72 7.26 12.51
CA THR A 91 -10.29 7.52 12.70
C THR A 91 -9.61 7.93 11.38
N ILE A 92 -9.91 7.24 10.29
CA ILE A 92 -9.36 7.53 8.95
C ILE A 92 -9.81 8.92 8.48
N GLN A 93 -11.10 9.26 8.61
CA GLN A 93 -11.65 10.57 8.24
C GLN A 93 -11.05 11.71 9.08
N ALA A 94 -10.91 11.50 10.40
CA ALA A 94 -10.28 12.48 11.29
C ALA A 94 -8.83 12.76 10.88
N ARG A 95 -8.08 11.70 10.53
CA ARG A 95 -6.69 11.82 10.08
C ARG A 95 -6.57 12.53 8.74
N GLN A 96 -7.42 12.19 7.76
CA GLN A 96 -7.50 12.90 6.48
C GLN A 96 -7.74 14.39 6.68
N SER A 97 -8.70 14.74 7.56
CA SER A 97 -9.04 16.13 7.86
C SER A 97 -7.87 16.88 8.50
N ALA A 98 -7.17 16.25 9.43
CA ALA A 98 -5.98 16.82 10.06
C ALA A 98 -4.86 17.07 9.05
N GLN A 99 -4.58 16.11 8.16
CA GLN A 99 -3.55 16.23 7.12
C GLN A 99 -3.88 17.33 6.10
N ALA A 100 -5.15 17.50 5.73
CA ALA A 100 -5.59 18.57 4.83
C ALA A 100 -5.37 19.97 5.46
N SER A 101 -5.60 20.11 6.76
CA SER A 101 -5.44 21.38 7.48
C SER A 101 -3.99 21.84 7.61
N THR A 102 -3.05 20.88 7.74
CA THR A 102 -1.60 21.20 7.75
C THR A 102 -1.18 21.79 6.41
N PHE A 103 -1.70 21.25 5.31
CA PHE A 103 -1.39 21.77 3.97
C PHE A 103 -1.88 23.21 3.79
N THR A 104 -3.14 23.51 4.15
CA THR A 104 -3.67 24.88 4.02
C THR A 104 -2.95 25.89 4.92
N GLY A 105 -2.60 25.49 6.15
CA GLY A 105 -1.87 26.36 7.07
C GLY A 105 -0.44 26.70 6.60
N GLU A 106 0.25 25.74 5.97
CA GLU A 106 1.55 26.00 5.34
C GLU A 106 1.44 26.90 4.11
N TRP A 107 0.38 26.77 3.30
CA TRP A 107 0.09 27.69 2.20
C TRP A 107 -0.26 29.09 2.66
N ASP A 108 -1.06 29.26 3.72
CA ASP A 108 -1.37 30.57 4.28
C ASP A 108 -0.12 31.24 4.88
N GLN A 109 0.77 30.46 5.48
CA GLN A 109 2.07 30.94 5.95
C GLN A 109 3.04 31.25 4.80
N ALA A 110 3.02 30.49 3.71
CA ALA A 110 3.84 30.77 2.53
C ALA A 110 3.31 31.99 1.75
N ALA A 111 1.99 32.11 1.60
CA ALA A 111 1.32 33.23 0.97
C ALA A 111 1.47 34.53 1.77
N SER A 112 1.42 34.47 3.10
CA SER A 112 1.71 35.63 3.96
C SER A 112 3.19 36.04 3.93
N ARG A 113 4.13 35.10 3.81
CA ARG A 113 5.56 35.41 3.57
C ARG A 113 5.79 36.00 2.18
N ALA A 114 5.17 35.47 1.13
CA ALA A 114 5.24 36.00 -0.23
C ALA A 114 4.58 37.39 -0.34
N GLY A 115 3.45 37.58 0.34
CA GLY A 115 2.78 38.87 0.50
C GLY A 115 3.67 39.89 1.21
N GLY A 116 4.32 39.51 2.32
CA GLY A 116 5.27 40.37 3.03
C GLY A 116 6.52 40.72 2.23
N LEU A 117 7.02 39.82 1.37
CA LEU A 117 8.09 40.12 0.42
C LEU A 117 7.62 41.09 -0.68
N ALA A 118 6.39 40.97 -1.18
CA ALA A 118 5.82 41.90 -2.14
C ALA A 118 5.61 43.31 -1.56
N THR A 119 5.24 43.45 -0.28
CA THR A 119 5.16 44.74 0.40
C THR A 119 6.54 45.39 0.60
N ASN A 120 7.57 44.58 0.84
CA ASN A 120 8.94 45.07 0.97
C ASN A 120 9.57 45.47 -0.38
N VAL A 121 9.21 44.78 -1.47
CA VAL A 121 9.63 45.14 -2.85
C VAL A 121 8.88 46.39 -3.35
N ALA A 122 7.60 46.56 -3.00
CA ALA A 122 6.86 47.79 -3.32
C ALA A 122 7.44 49.04 -2.61
N THR A 123 8.14 48.86 -1.49
CA THR A 123 8.83 49.96 -0.78
C THR A 123 10.20 50.28 -1.41
N LEU A 124 10.81 49.34 -2.14
CA LEU A 124 12.06 49.56 -2.89
C LEU A 124 11.85 49.98 -4.36
N ALA A 125 10.68 49.72 -4.95
CA ALA A 125 10.36 50.04 -6.35
C ALA A 125 9.68 51.41 -6.56
N GLY A 126 9.56 52.22 -5.52
CA GLY A 126 9.11 53.63 -5.60
C GLY A 126 10.12 54.58 -6.26
N GLY A 127 11.24 54.06 -6.77
CA GLY A 127 12.22 54.80 -7.56
C GLY A 127 12.27 54.27 -8.99
N THR A 128 11.94 55.14 -9.94
CA THR A 128 12.28 55.09 -11.38
C THR A 128 11.60 54.04 -12.26
N ALA A 129 10.64 54.50 -13.06
CA ALA A 129 10.80 54.73 -14.50
C ALA A 129 9.56 54.33 -15.33
N ALA A 130 9.19 55.25 -16.22
CA ALA A 130 8.14 55.10 -17.21
C ALA A 130 8.66 54.45 -18.51
N ASN A 131 7.69 53.92 -19.26
CA ASN A 131 7.61 53.77 -20.72
C ASN A 131 8.12 52.52 -21.45
N ALA A 132 7.30 52.22 -22.48
CA ALA A 132 7.40 51.29 -23.61
C ALA A 132 7.06 49.81 -23.31
N GLY A 133 6.12 49.14 -23.97
CA GLY A 133 5.37 49.44 -25.19
C GLY A 133 5.60 48.38 -26.27
N GLY A 134 4.68 47.41 -26.39
CA GLY A 134 4.32 46.72 -27.64
C GLY A 134 5.13 45.49 -28.07
N ALA A 135 4.43 44.37 -28.29
CA ALA A 135 4.34 43.66 -29.58
C ALA A 135 3.70 42.26 -29.38
N LEU A 136 2.49 42.08 -29.91
CA LEU A 136 1.81 40.79 -30.10
C LEU A 136 1.99 40.39 -31.56
N GLY A 137 2.55 39.19 -31.80
CA GLY A 137 2.75 38.61 -33.13
C GLY A 137 2.21 37.17 -33.15
N ASN A 138 1.24 36.97 -34.02
CA ASN A 138 0.51 35.73 -34.29
C ASN A 138 1.28 34.89 -35.34
N VAL A 139 1.39 33.56 -35.18
CA VAL A 139 1.77 32.66 -36.29
C VAL A 139 0.93 31.40 -36.25
N GLY A 140 0.28 31.13 -37.38
CA GLY A 140 -0.64 30.03 -37.65
C GLY A 140 0.00 28.65 -37.80
N GLY A 141 -0.90 27.68 -38.02
CA GLY A 141 -0.69 26.27 -37.77
C GLY A 141 -0.15 25.42 -38.92
N ILE A 142 -0.07 24.12 -38.64
CA ILE A 142 0.17 23.04 -39.61
C ILE A 142 -0.67 21.82 -39.19
N MET A 143 -1.43 21.32 -40.16
CA MET A 143 -2.16 20.05 -40.21
C MET A 143 -1.19 18.92 -40.59
N GLY A 144 -1.37 17.69 -40.07
CA GLY A 144 -0.62 16.53 -40.58
C GLY A 144 -0.83 15.18 -39.87
N GLN A 145 -1.89 14.47 -40.27
CA GLN A 145 -2.03 13.01 -40.49
C GLN A 145 -1.53 11.91 -39.51
N MET A 146 -2.49 11.01 -39.22
CA MET A 146 -2.50 9.54 -39.31
C MET A 146 -1.43 8.67 -38.60
N GLY A 147 -1.93 7.71 -37.81
CA GLY A 147 -1.21 6.47 -37.48
C GLY A 147 -2.00 5.56 -36.53
N LYS A 148 -2.78 4.63 -37.09
CA LYS A 148 -3.45 3.54 -36.37
C LYS A 148 -2.40 2.58 -35.81
N GLY A 149 -2.48 2.29 -34.51
CA GLY A 149 -1.71 1.25 -33.84
C GLY A 149 -2.31 1.00 -32.46
N GLY A 150 -3.37 0.20 -32.38
CA GLY A 150 -3.99 -0.20 -31.13
C GLY A 150 -3.03 -1.08 -30.34
N SER A 151 -2.19 -0.46 -29.51
CA SER A 151 -1.50 -1.16 -28.44
C SER A 151 -2.54 -1.69 -27.45
N PRO A 152 -2.36 -2.88 -26.86
CA PRO A 152 -3.22 -3.35 -25.79
C PRO A 152 -3.28 -2.24 -24.73
N SER A 153 -4.50 -1.79 -24.46
CA SER A 153 -4.80 -0.81 -23.42
C SER A 153 -4.00 -1.19 -22.19
N LYS A 154 -2.99 -0.37 -21.84
CA LYS A 154 -2.34 -0.43 -20.53
C LYS A 154 -3.47 -0.29 -19.54
N SER A 155 -3.88 -1.40 -18.95
CA SER A 155 -4.88 -1.44 -17.90
C SER A 155 -4.40 -0.47 -16.84
N ALA A 156 -5.02 0.72 -16.80
CA ALA A 156 -4.79 1.67 -15.74
C ALA A 156 -5.01 0.90 -14.44
N MET A 157 -4.04 0.97 -13.52
CA MET A 157 -4.17 0.32 -12.23
C MET A 157 -5.56 0.67 -11.67
N PRO A 158 -6.36 -0.31 -11.23
CA PRO A 158 -7.52 0.01 -10.41
C PRO A 158 -6.96 0.71 -9.18
N SER A 159 -6.94 2.05 -9.20
CA SER A 159 -6.55 2.83 -8.04
C SER A 159 -7.52 2.41 -6.94
N LEU A 160 -6.98 1.97 -5.80
CA LEU A 160 -7.77 1.90 -4.58
C LEU A 160 -8.34 3.31 -4.40
N ASP A 161 -9.61 3.50 -4.73
CA ASP A 161 -10.19 4.83 -4.69
C ASP A 161 -10.43 5.10 -3.21
N VAL A 162 -9.55 5.88 -2.57
CA VAL A 162 -9.72 6.26 -1.16
C VAL A 162 -11.05 6.99 -0.97
N THR A 163 -11.55 7.66 -2.02
CA THR A 163 -12.90 8.20 -2.03
C THR A 163 -13.93 7.08 -1.97
N LYS A 164 -13.78 5.93 -2.67
CA LYS A 164 -14.62 4.73 -2.44
C LYS A 164 -14.39 4.08 -1.07
N MET A 165 -13.19 4.09 -0.53
CA MET A 165 -12.93 3.59 0.82
C MET A 165 -13.61 4.44 1.90
N VAL A 166 -13.80 5.74 1.63
CA VAL A 166 -14.48 6.70 2.49
C VAL A 166 -16.00 6.77 2.21
N LEU A 167 -16.42 6.64 0.96
CA LEU A 167 -17.82 6.75 0.50
C LEU A 167 -18.57 5.41 0.50
N LEU A 168 -17.85 4.29 0.31
CA LEU A 168 -18.34 2.91 0.31
C LEU A 168 -17.44 2.03 1.21
N PRO A 169 -17.26 2.37 2.50
CA PRO A 169 -16.37 1.64 3.40
C PRO A 169 -16.75 0.16 3.55
N GLN A 170 -18.01 -0.20 3.30
CA GLN A 170 -18.50 -1.58 3.34
C GLN A 170 -17.75 -2.49 2.35
N ASP A 171 -17.37 -1.99 1.17
CA ASP A 171 -16.81 -2.82 0.09
C ASP A 171 -15.29 -3.07 0.22
N THR A 172 -14.57 -2.26 1.01
CA THR A 172 -13.09 -2.34 1.15
C THR A 172 -12.59 -2.44 2.58
N VAL A 173 -13.33 -1.90 3.55
CA VAL A 173 -13.02 -2.05 4.98
C VAL A 173 -13.79 -3.24 5.57
N GLY A 174 -14.90 -3.65 4.96
CA GLY A 174 -15.74 -4.77 5.41
C GLY A 174 -14.96 -6.07 5.61
N GLU A 175 -14.30 -6.58 4.57
CA GLU A 175 -13.53 -7.84 4.67
C GLU A 175 -12.35 -7.75 5.67
N PHE A 176 -11.74 -6.57 5.80
CA PHE A 176 -10.69 -6.36 6.79
C PHE A 176 -11.25 -6.34 8.22
N VAL A 177 -12.42 -5.74 8.42
CA VAL A 177 -13.11 -5.76 9.72
C VAL A 177 -13.52 -7.19 10.06
N GLU A 178 -14.04 -7.96 9.10
CA GLU A 178 -14.31 -9.39 9.26
C GLU A 178 -13.07 -10.16 9.73
N TYR A 179 -11.91 -9.90 9.11
CA TYR A 179 -10.61 -10.44 9.56
C TYR A 179 -10.27 -10.05 11.00
N LEU A 180 -10.55 -8.80 11.40
CA LEU A 180 -10.25 -8.34 12.75
C LEU A 180 -11.19 -8.91 13.81
N VAL A 181 -12.48 -9.12 13.52
CA VAL A 181 -13.43 -9.59 14.54
C VAL A 181 -13.56 -11.12 14.58
N SER A 182 -13.38 -11.80 13.44
CA SER A 182 -13.53 -13.25 13.39
C SER A 182 -12.19 -13.95 13.43
N ARG A 183 -11.89 -14.59 14.58
CA ARG A 183 -10.70 -15.45 14.72
C ARG A 183 -10.64 -16.53 13.64
N ARG A 184 -11.79 -17.08 13.22
CA ARG A 184 -11.87 -18.08 12.15
C ARG A 184 -11.38 -17.54 10.81
N ILE A 185 -11.90 -16.38 10.40
CA ILE A 185 -11.46 -15.72 9.15
C ILE A 185 -9.99 -15.33 9.27
N ARG A 186 -9.58 -14.75 10.41
CA ARG A 186 -8.20 -14.39 10.69
C ARG A 186 -7.25 -15.57 10.50
N THR A 187 -7.54 -16.70 11.14
CA THR A 187 -6.76 -17.94 11.00
C THR A 187 -6.74 -18.42 9.55
N ALA A 188 -7.87 -18.44 8.85
CA ALA A 188 -7.92 -18.88 7.45
C ALA A 188 -7.06 -18.01 6.51
N VAL A 189 -7.12 -16.67 6.68
CA VAL A 189 -6.28 -15.73 5.93
C VAL A 189 -4.80 -15.92 6.25
N LYS A 190 -4.43 -16.01 7.54
CA LYS A 190 -3.04 -16.27 7.95
C LYS A 190 -2.54 -17.59 7.36
N GLU A 191 -3.32 -18.67 7.45
CA GLU A 191 -2.93 -19.98 6.90
C GLU A 191 -2.69 -19.96 5.39
N LYS A 192 -3.40 -19.11 4.62
CA LYS A 192 -3.12 -18.95 3.18
C LYS A 192 -1.71 -18.41 2.93
N LEU A 193 -1.33 -17.34 3.63
CA LEU A 193 0.02 -16.80 3.53
C LEU A 193 1.06 -17.80 4.05
N LYS A 194 0.83 -18.38 5.23
CA LYS A 194 1.75 -19.37 5.82
C LYS A 194 1.95 -20.59 4.93
N ALA A 195 0.90 -21.10 4.29
CA ALA A 195 1.01 -22.21 3.35
C ALA A 195 1.93 -21.87 2.16
N GLN A 196 1.80 -20.67 1.58
CA GLN A 196 2.70 -20.21 0.53
C GLN A 196 4.15 -20.09 1.03
N LEU A 197 4.35 -19.49 2.22
CA LEU A 197 5.69 -19.33 2.80
C LEU A 197 6.34 -20.68 3.12
N ARG A 198 5.59 -21.66 3.66
CA ARG A 198 6.06 -23.03 3.90
C ARG A 198 6.54 -23.69 2.60
N GLN A 199 5.80 -23.56 1.50
CA GLN A 199 6.16 -24.15 0.21
C GLN A 199 7.51 -23.68 -0.34
N ILE A 200 7.89 -22.44 -0.04
CA ILE A 200 9.14 -21.85 -0.53
C ILE A 200 10.24 -21.83 0.52
N ALA A 201 9.93 -22.13 1.79
CA ALA A 201 10.92 -22.31 2.85
C ALA A 201 11.83 -23.53 2.60
N ASP A 202 11.32 -24.58 1.94
CA ASP A 202 12.08 -25.81 1.66
C ASP A 202 13.08 -25.66 0.50
N GLY A 203 13.02 -24.57 -0.26
CA GLY A 203 13.83 -24.34 -1.47
C GLY A 203 15.07 -23.46 -1.30
N GLY A 204 15.32 -22.96 -0.08
CA GLY A 204 16.32 -21.92 0.20
C GLY A 204 15.69 -20.68 0.87
N THR A 205 16.49 -19.65 1.11
CA THR A 205 16.07 -18.44 1.83
C THR A 205 14.98 -17.68 1.06
N ILE A 206 13.79 -17.50 1.66
CA ILE A 206 12.87 -16.44 1.22
C ILE A 206 13.51 -15.12 1.65
N ASN A 207 13.87 -14.29 0.69
CA ASN A 207 14.56 -13.06 1.06
C ASN A 207 13.59 -11.95 1.44
N THR A 208 12.41 -11.87 0.84
CA THR A 208 11.61 -10.65 1.02
C THR A 208 10.12 -10.84 0.93
N ILE A 209 9.41 -10.27 1.92
CA ILE A 209 7.99 -9.96 1.83
C ILE A 209 7.87 -8.45 1.63
N ILE A 210 7.12 -8.04 0.60
CA ILE A 210 6.66 -6.66 0.47
C ILE A 210 5.15 -6.65 0.61
N ALA A 211 4.69 -6.04 1.70
CA ALA A 211 3.29 -5.99 2.08
C ALA A 211 2.76 -4.56 1.97
N HIS A 212 1.50 -4.40 1.59
CA HIS A 212 0.87 -3.07 1.46
C HIS A 212 -0.51 -3.02 2.09
N SER A 213 -0.84 -1.85 2.66
CA SER A 213 -2.12 -1.59 3.28
C SER A 213 -2.45 -2.67 4.32
N TRP A 214 -3.65 -3.22 4.32
CA TRP A 214 -4.07 -4.31 5.22
C TRP A 214 -3.20 -5.57 5.10
N GLY A 215 -2.50 -5.79 3.99
CA GLY A 215 -1.58 -6.90 3.81
C GLY A 215 -0.42 -6.87 4.79
N THR A 216 -0.05 -5.69 5.30
CA THR A 216 1.01 -5.56 6.33
C THR A 216 0.58 -6.17 7.66
N VAL A 217 -0.72 -6.10 8.00
CA VAL A 217 -1.29 -6.71 9.21
C VAL A 217 -1.25 -8.23 9.08
N VAL A 218 -1.68 -8.76 7.93
CA VAL A 218 -1.66 -10.20 7.64
C VAL A 218 -0.23 -10.74 7.66
N ALA A 219 0.71 -10.05 7.00
CA ALA A 219 2.12 -10.43 7.00
C ALA A 219 2.69 -10.47 8.42
N TYR A 220 2.45 -9.43 9.21
CA TYR A 220 2.92 -9.35 10.59
C TYR A 220 2.41 -10.52 11.44
N GLU A 221 1.09 -10.72 11.53
CA GLU A 221 0.51 -11.78 12.37
C GLU A 221 0.89 -13.18 11.86
N SER A 222 1.02 -13.38 10.55
CA SER A 222 1.44 -14.67 9.98
C SER A 222 2.90 -15.00 10.31
N LEU A 223 3.79 -14.00 10.32
CA LEU A 223 5.20 -14.21 10.66
C LEU A 223 5.38 -14.50 12.16
N ILE A 224 4.57 -13.87 13.02
CA ILE A 224 4.51 -14.17 14.46
C ILE A 224 4.07 -15.62 14.70
N ASP A 225 3.04 -16.10 14.00
CA ASP A 225 2.65 -17.53 14.08
C ASP A 225 3.79 -18.45 13.58
N LEU A 226 4.39 -18.11 12.43
CA LEU A 226 5.40 -18.94 11.78
C LEU A 226 6.68 -19.12 12.57
N GLU A 227 7.08 -18.16 13.40
CA GLU A 227 8.31 -18.31 14.20
C GLU A 227 8.21 -19.48 15.20
N LEU A 228 6.99 -19.84 15.62
CA LEU A 228 6.71 -20.98 16.49
C LEU A 228 6.49 -22.27 15.69
N GLU A 229 5.78 -22.18 14.57
CA GLU A 229 5.40 -23.33 13.75
C GLU A 229 6.53 -23.87 12.87
N LEU A 230 7.43 -22.98 12.43
CA LEU A 230 8.52 -23.28 11.52
C LEU A 230 9.81 -22.58 11.97
N PRO A 231 10.46 -22.99 13.08
CA PRO A 231 11.60 -22.26 13.66
C PRO A 231 12.82 -22.12 12.76
N GLN A 232 12.97 -22.99 11.74
CA GLN A 232 14.02 -22.87 10.73
C GLN A 232 13.70 -21.86 9.63
N PHE A 233 12.45 -21.37 9.59
CA PHE A 233 12.04 -20.35 8.65
C PHE A 233 12.77 -19.05 8.96
N HIS A 234 13.33 -18.44 7.92
CA HIS A 234 14.08 -17.21 8.05
C HIS A 234 13.72 -16.26 6.90
N LEU A 235 13.33 -15.04 7.25
CA LEU A 235 12.98 -13.96 6.34
C LEU A 235 14.04 -12.86 6.43
N LYS A 236 14.70 -12.55 5.32
CA LYS A 236 15.72 -11.49 5.30
C LYS A 236 15.10 -10.09 5.48
N HIS A 237 14.00 -9.83 4.77
CA HIS A 237 13.37 -8.50 4.75
C HIS A 237 11.84 -8.57 4.81
N LEU A 238 11.26 -7.86 5.78
CA LEU A 238 9.85 -7.47 5.79
C LEU A 238 9.75 -5.99 5.45
N ILE A 239 9.12 -5.66 4.32
CA ILE A 239 8.91 -4.28 3.89
C ILE A 239 7.41 -3.99 3.93
N THR A 240 7.00 -3.01 4.73
CA THR A 240 5.60 -2.60 4.86
C THR A 240 5.37 -1.22 4.24
N LEU A 241 4.42 -1.14 3.31
CA LEU A 241 4.05 0.06 2.57
C LEU A 241 2.65 0.53 3.01
N GLY A 242 2.52 1.77 3.47
CA GLY A 242 1.22 2.31 3.86
C GLY A 242 0.56 1.52 5.01
N SER A 243 1.34 1.07 5.99
CA SER A 243 0.89 0.14 7.02
C SER A 243 -0.13 0.77 8.01
N PRO A 244 -1.30 0.15 8.23
CA PRO A 244 -2.27 0.57 9.23
C PRO A 244 -2.04 -0.04 10.62
N LEU A 245 -0.93 -0.77 10.83
CA LEU A 245 -0.63 -1.43 12.11
C LEU A 245 -0.74 -0.50 13.32
N TRP A 246 -0.38 0.77 13.18
CA TRP A 246 -0.51 1.79 14.23
C TRP A 246 -1.95 1.97 14.75
N MET A 247 -2.95 1.81 13.88
CA MET A 247 -4.36 2.02 14.19
C MET A 247 -5.00 0.76 14.76
N VAL A 248 -4.54 -0.41 14.34
CA VAL A 248 -5.13 -1.71 14.70
C VAL A 248 -4.33 -2.47 15.75
N HIS A 249 -3.25 -1.89 16.28
CA HIS A 249 -2.34 -2.52 17.25
C HIS A 249 -3.05 -3.18 18.43
N GLN A 250 -4.08 -2.52 18.97
CA GLN A 250 -4.85 -3.04 20.12
C GLN A 250 -5.83 -4.17 19.76
N LEU A 251 -6.02 -4.44 18.47
CA LEU A 251 -6.92 -5.46 17.92
C LEU A 251 -6.17 -6.71 17.45
N LEU A 252 -4.84 -6.69 17.48
CA LEU A 252 -3.99 -7.83 17.13
C LEU A 252 -4.03 -8.90 18.23
N ASP A 253 -3.80 -10.16 17.84
CA ASP A 253 -3.62 -11.24 18.81
C ASP A 253 -2.29 -11.04 19.58
N GLU A 254 -1.21 -10.71 18.86
CA GLU A 254 0.08 -10.30 19.41
C GLU A 254 0.16 -8.76 19.48
N ARG A 255 0.23 -8.21 20.69
CA ARG A 255 0.15 -6.76 20.95
C ARG A 255 1.44 -6.15 21.46
N SER A 256 2.50 -6.92 21.67
CA SER A 256 3.79 -6.37 22.12
C SER A 256 4.42 -5.42 21.11
N GLY A 257 4.02 -5.50 19.83
CA GLY A 257 4.64 -4.75 18.75
C GLY A 257 6.06 -5.21 18.44
N ARG A 258 6.50 -6.34 19.00
CA ARG A 258 7.82 -6.90 18.72
C ARG A 258 7.97 -7.25 17.25
N LYS A 259 9.20 -7.19 16.75
CA LYS A 259 9.56 -7.73 15.43
C LYS A 259 9.41 -9.27 15.47
N PRO A 260 8.85 -9.91 14.43
CA PRO A 260 8.87 -11.36 14.33
C PRO A 260 10.31 -11.89 14.40
N ALA A 261 10.57 -12.92 15.20
CA ALA A 261 11.92 -13.39 15.51
C ALA A 261 12.62 -14.03 14.30
N ASN A 262 11.84 -14.52 13.35
CA ASN A 262 12.28 -15.06 12.06
C ASN A 262 12.57 -13.97 11.00
N THR A 263 12.56 -12.68 11.37
CA THR A 263 12.78 -11.56 10.44
C THR A 263 14.03 -10.77 10.78
N ASP A 264 15.02 -10.76 9.88
CA ASP A 264 16.27 -10.00 10.07
C ASP A 264 16.01 -8.50 10.09
N THR A 265 15.39 -7.98 9.03
CA THR A 265 15.16 -6.54 8.87
C THR A 265 13.68 -6.26 8.60
N TRP A 266 13.09 -5.36 9.37
CA TRP A 266 11.76 -4.81 9.17
C TRP A 266 11.83 -3.31 8.85
N ILE A 267 11.42 -2.95 7.64
CA ILE A 267 11.32 -1.57 7.17
C ILE A 267 9.86 -1.18 6.97
N ASN A 268 9.45 -0.06 7.55
CA ASN A 268 8.18 0.58 7.25
C ASN A 268 8.38 1.83 6.38
N ILE A 269 7.51 2.03 5.39
CA ILE A 269 7.51 3.17 4.49
C ILE A 269 6.08 3.71 4.43
N GLN A 270 5.90 4.99 4.77
CA GLN A 270 4.65 5.72 4.60
C GLN A 270 4.83 6.93 3.68
N ALA A 271 3.84 7.21 2.85
CA ALA A 271 3.79 8.40 2.01
C ALA A 271 3.13 9.56 2.77
N GLN A 272 3.64 10.77 2.57
CA GLN A 272 3.03 11.98 3.12
C GLN A 272 1.57 12.10 2.66
N GLY A 273 0.66 12.36 3.61
CA GLY A 273 -0.77 12.45 3.33
C GLY A 273 -1.47 11.10 3.15
N ASP A 274 -0.78 9.97 3.31
CA ASP A 274 -1.44 8.66 3.39
C ASP A 274 -2.27 8.61 4.69
N PRO A 275 -3.60 8.43 4.60
CA PRO A 275 -4.45 8.39 5.78
C PRO A 275 -4.42 7.02 6.47
N ILE A 276 -3.97 5.98 5.77
CA ILE A 276 -3.91 4.60 6.25
C ILE A 276 -2.52 4.32 6.82
N GLY A 277 -1.47 4.60 6.06
CA GLY A 277 -0.07 4.43 6.47
C GLY A 277 0.38 5.43 7.52
N SER A 278 1.14 4.99 8.53
CA SER A 278 1.77 5.90 9.50
C SER A 278 3.16 5.41 9.92
N TRP A 279 3.84 6.24 10.71
CA TRP A 279 4.91 5.80 11.60
C TRP A 279 4.43 4.63 12.45
N LEU A 280 5.25 3.58 12.55
CA LEU A 280 4.99 2.44 13.43
C LEU A 280 5.74 2.56 14.75
N LYS A 281 6.85 3.31 14.80
CA LYS A 281 7.51 3.65 16.08
C LYS A 281 6.66 4.65 16.89
N PRO A 282 6.63 4.53 18.23
CA PRO A 282 7.30 3.51 19.06
C PRO A 282 6.48 2.22 19.24
N GLY A 283 5.26 2.15 18.69
CA GLY A 283 4.34 1.03 18.91
C GLY A 283 4.87 -0.32 18.40
N PHE A 284 5.74 -0.32 17.39
CA PHE A 284 6.38 -1.51 16.84
C PHE A 284 7.91 -1.39 16.76
N GLN A 285 8.59 -2.52 16.90
CA GLN A 285 10.05 -2.66 16.82
C GLN A 285 10.53 -2.77 15.36
N VAL A 286 10.11 -1.84 14.51
CA VAL A 286 10.65 -1.71 13.14
C VAL A 286 12.11 -1.26 13.19
N ASP A 287 12.97 -1.82 12.35
CA ASP A 287 14.39 -1.42 12.29
C ASP A 287 14.50 -0.01 11.69
N LYS A 288 13.83 0.20 10.56
CA LYS A 288 13.76 1.50 9.87
C LYS A 288 12.31 1.88 9.61
N ASP A 289 12.03 3.17 9.77
CA ASP A 289 10.72 3.75 9.55
C ASP A 289 10.95 4.99 8.68
N TYR A 290 10.32 5.06 7.52
CA TYR A 290 10.53 6.11 6.52
C TYR A 290 9.23 6.84 6.25
N MET A 291 9.35 8.16 6.10
CA MET A 291 8.33 8.99 5.47
C MET A 291 8.87 9.49 4.14
N VAL A 292 8.15 9.20 3.07
CA VAL A 292 8.47 9.59 1.70
C VAL A 292 7.45 10.60 1.18
N SER A 293 7.79 11.31 0.11
CA SER A 293 6.84 12.24 -0.52
C SER A 293 5.69 11.48 -1.19
N ASN A 294 4.50 12.10 -1.28
CA ASN A 294 3.40 11.59 -2.14
C ASN A 294 3.82 11.68 -3.61
N TYR A 295 4.41 10.62 -4.14
CA TYR A 295 4.95 10.62 -5.48
C TYR A 295 3.85 10.86 -6.52
N GLY A 296 4.14 11.71 -7.50
CA GLY A 296 3.19 12.10 -8.54
C GLY A 296 2.09 13.06 -8.06
N ASN A 297 2.16 13.59 -6.83
CA ASN A 297 1.16 14.46 -6.23
C ASN A 297 -0.26 13.91 -6.40
N THR A 298 -0.40 12.60 -6.25
CA THR A 298 -1.67 11.94 -6.54
C THR A 298 -2.72 12.28 -5.51
N VAL A 299 -3.99 12.26 -5.95
CA VAL A 299 -5.14 12.36 -5.05
C VAL A 299 -5.16 11.21 -4.03
N ASN A 300 -4.46 10.11 -4.32
CA ASN A 300 -4.33 8.97 -3.42
C ASN A 300 -2.86 8.64 -3.07
N PRO A 301 -2.30 9.28 -2.03
CA PRO A 301 -0.97 8.97 -1.52
C PRO A 301 -0.77 7.49 -1.15
N HIS A 302 -1.83 6.81 -0.71
CA HIS A 302 -1.78 5.41 -0.29
C HIS A 302 -1.46 4.44 -1.44
N SER A 303 -1.72 4.83 -2.68
CA SER A 303 -1.36 4.03 -3.87
C SER A 303 -0.04 4.45 -4.52
N SER A 304 0.56 5.57 -4.06
CA SER A 304 1.70 6.21 -4.72
C SER A 304 2.98 5.37 -4.73
N TYR A 305 3.09 4.38 -3.83
CA TYR A 305 4.25 3.47 -3.73
C TYR A 305 4.52 2.69 -5.02
N PHE A 306 3.47 2.38 -5.79
CA PHE A 306 3.52 1.53 -6.98
C PHE A 306 3.51 2.32 -8.28
N LEU A 307 3.48 3.65 -8.22
CA LEU A 307 3.53 4.45 -9.44
C LEU A 307 4.89 4.27 -10.11
N PRO A 308 4.93 3.98 -11.42
CA PRO A 308 6.21 3.86 -12.13
C PRO A 308 7.08 5.09 -11.91
N LYS A 309 8.38 4.88 -11.73
CA LYS A 309 9.39 5.93 -11.49
C LYS A 309 9.31 6.60 -10.12
N ASN A 310 8.63 6.02 -9.14
CA ASN A 310 8.81 6.40 -7.74
C ASN A 310 10.20 5.96 -7.25
N ILE A 311 11.24 6.68 -7.70
CA ILE A 311 12.66 6.38 -7.48
C ILE A 311 12.98 6.29 -5.99
N GLU A 312 12.37 7.15 -5.17
CA GLU A 312 12.59 7.16 -3.73
C GLU A 312 12.23 5.81 -3.10
N VAL A 313 11.02 5.30 -3.35
CA VAL A 313 10.57 4.01 -2.81
C VAL A 313 11.24 2.84 -3.52
N GLN A 314 11.15 2.80 -4.85
CA GLN A 314 11.49 1.61 -5.64
C GLN A 314 13.00 1.38 -5.72
N GLN A 315 13.76 2.43 -6.01
CA GLN A 315 15.20 2.33 -6.22
C GLN A 315 15.98 2.61 -4.93
N ASN A 316 15.76 3.76 -4.30
CA ASN A 316 16.62 4.28 -3.23
C ASN A 316 16.40 3.56 -1.90
N ILE A 317 15.19 3.03 -1.66
CA ILE A 317 14.89 2.29 -0.44
C ILE A 317 14.85 0.79 -0.73
N VAL A 318 13.91 0.32 -1.56
CA VAL A 318 13.67 -1.12 -1.73
C VAL A 318 14.80 -1.80 -2.51
N ALA A 319 15.13 -1.35 -3.73
CA ALA A 319 16.21 -1.99 -4.49
C ALA A 319 17.56 -1.85 -3.79
N ALA A 320 17.88 -0.67 -3.24
CA ALA A 320 19.12 -0.47 -2.48
C ALA A 320 19.25 -1.48 -1.32
N LEU A 321 18.16 -1.77 -0.60
CA LEU A 321 18.16 -2.79 0.45
C LEU A 321 18.40 -4.19 -0.13
N LEU A 322 17.60 -4.59 -1.12
CA LEU A 322 17.62 -5.96 -1.62
C LEU A 322 18.91 -6.30 -2.37
N LEU A 323 19.53 -5.33 -3.04
CA LEU A 323 20.76 -5.52 -3.81
C LEU A 323 22.05 -5.42 -2.97
N ALA A 324 22.00 -4.79 -1.80
CA ALA A 324 23.13 -4.70 -0.88
C ALA A 324 23.31 -5.96 -0.01
N SER A 325 22.34 -6.86 -0.06
CA SER A 325 22.17 -7.99 0.86
C SER A 325 22.72 -9.29 0.28
#